data_AF-A0A2N2HFE8-F1
#
_entry.id   AF-A0A2N2HFE8-F1
#
_cell.length_a   1.000
_cell.length_b   1.000
_cell.length_c   1.000
_cell.angle_alpha   90.00
_cell.angle_beta   90.00
_cell.angle_gamma   90.00
#
_symmetry.space_group_name_H-M   'P 1'
#
loop_
_entity.id
_entity.type
_entity.pdbx_description
1 polymer ?
#
loop_
_entity_poly.entity_id
_entity_poly.type
_entity_poly.pdbx_seq_one_letter_code
_entity_poly.pdbx_strand_id
1 'polypeptide(L)'
;MNMKERTKLAIILSVFLAAWFLPVTNETFLNAVTESLKLTRWYAREHVLLCLVPAFFIAGAISVFVSQGAVMKYLGPQASKWVAYPVAAAAGTILAVCSCTVLPLFAGIHKRGAGLG
;
A
#
# COMPACT_ATOMS: atom_id res chain seq x y z
N MET A 1 -8.98 8.41 27.46
CA MET A 1 -10.27 8.53 26.76
C MET A 1 -11.34 7.88 27.63
N ASN A 2 -12.11 8.67 28.39
CA ASN A 2 -13.02 8.19 29.43
C ASN A 2 -14.37 7.81 28.80
N MET A 3 -14.53 6.55 28.39
CA MET A 3 -15.74 6.09 27.71
C MET A 3 -16.89 5.93 28.69
N LYS A 4 -17.98 6.68 28.44
CA LYS A 4 -19.25 6.62 29.19
C LYS A 4 -19.77 5.17 29.19
N GLU A 5 -20.16 4.65 30.35
CA GLU A 5 -20.62 3.25 30.52
C GLU A 5 -21.70 2.84 29.50
N ARG A 6 -22.56 3.78 29.08
CA ARG A 6 -23.56 3.55 28.01
C ARG A 6 -22.94 3.18 26.67
N THR A 7 -21.78 3.73 26.32
CA THR A 7 -21.07 3.42 25.07
C THR A 7 -20.42 2.04 25.14
N LYS A 8 -19.92 1.63 26.32
CA LYS A 8 -19.42 0.26 26.52
C LYS A 8 -20.54 -0.76 26.36
N LEU A 9 -21.71 -0.49 26.97
CA LEU A 9 -22.91 -1.31 26.80
C LEU A 9 -23.37 -1.36 25.34
N ALA A 10 -23.41 -0.23 24.64
CA ALA A 10 -23.78 -0.18 23.23
C ALA A 10 -22.84 -1.00 22.33
N ILE A 11 -21.53 -0.98 22.61
CA ILE A 11 -20.55 -1.78 21.87
C ILE A 11 -20.79 -3.28 22.11
N ILE A 12 -20.96 -3.70 23.36
CA ILE A 12 -21.23 -5.10 23.70
C ILE A 12 -22.51 -5.58 23.01
N LEU A 13 -23.58 -4.78 23.06
CA LEU A 13 -24.85 -5.10 22.39
C LEU A 13 -24.69 -5.18 20.87
N SER A 14 -23.93 -4.27 20.26
CA SER A 14 -23.67 -4.31 18.81
C SER A 14 -22.86 -5.52 18.37
N VAL A 15 -21.84 -5.92 19.15
CA VAL A 15 -21.03 -7.11 18.87
C VAL A 15 -21.88 -8.36 19.03
N PHE A 16 -22.73 -8.41 20.04
CA PHE A 16 -23.66 -9.51 20.26
C PHE A 16 -24.69 -9.62 19.12
N LEU A 17 -25.29 -8.51 18.69
CA LEU A 17 -26.21 -8.49 17.54
C LEU A 17 -25.50 -8.87 16.24
N ALA A 18 -24.26 -8.42 16.02
CA ALA A 18 -23.48 -8.78 14.85
C ALA A 18 -23.14 -10.27 14.82
N ALA A 19 -22.79 -10.87 15.97
CA ALA A 19 -22.58 -12.30 16.09
C ALA A 19 -23.87 -13.10 15.90
N TRP A 20 -25.00 -12.56 16.40
CA TRP A 20 -26.32 -13.18 16.25
C TRP A 20 -26.81 -13.14 14.79
N PHE A 21 -26.55 -12.06 14.08
CA PHE A 21 -26.96 -11.88 12.68
C PHE A 21 -25.98 -12.51 11.68
N LEU A 22 -24.86 -13.04 12.16
CA LEU A 22 -23.87 -13.68 11.31
C LEU A 22 -24.46 -14.97 10.73
N PRO A 23 -24.64 -15.08 9.40
CA PRO A 23 -25.29 -16.23 8.78
C PRO A 23 -24.29 -17.39 8.66
N VAL A 24 -23.81 -17.91 9.79
CA VAL A 24 -22.79 -18.98 9.89
C VAL A 24 -23.30 -20.30 9.32
N THR A 25 -24.62 -20.49 9.24
CA THR A 25 -25.28 -21.66 8.65
C THR A 25 -25.38 -21.63 7.13
N ASN A 26 -25.05 -20.50 6.48
CA ASN A 26 -25.20 -20.34 5.04
C ASN A 26 -23.89 -20.76 4.34
N GLU A 27 -23.93 -21.80 3.51
CA GLU A 27 -22.71 -22.33 2.86
C GLU A 27 -21.99 -21.29 2.00
N THR A 28 -22.73 -20.35 1.41
CA THR A 28 -22.15 -19.21 0.67
C THR A 28 -21.28 -18.31 1.55
N PHE A 29 -21.66 -18.09 2.81
CA PHE A 29 -20.88 -17.26 3.75
C PHE A 29 -19.59 -17.96 4.17
N LEU A 30 -19.68 -19.25 4.53
CA LEU A 30 -18.50 -20.05 4.88
C LEU A 30 -17.54 -20.18 3.69
N ASN A 31 -18.06 -20.41 2.48
CA ASN A 31 -17.25 -20.47 1.27
C ASN A 31 -16.59 -19.11 0.95
N ALA A 32 -17.31 -17.99 1.03
CA ALA A 32 -16.74 -16.67 0.81
C ALA A 32 -15.60 -16.33 1.79
N VAL A 33 -15.77 -16.67 3.08
CA VAL A 33 -14.73 -16.48 4.10
C VAL A 33 -13.50 -17.33 3.77
N THR A 34 -13.68 -18.62 3.46
CA THR A 34 -12.53 -19.50 3.15
C THR A 34 -11.80 -19.07 1.86
N GLU A 35 -12.52 -18.66 0.82
CA GLU A 35 -11.92 -18.16 -0.43
C GLU A 35 -11.16 -16.84 -0.22
N SER A 36 -11.69 -15.91 0.59
CA SER A 36 -10.98 -14.68 0.94
C SER A 36 -9.66 -14.93 1.67
N LEU A 37 -9.63 -15.91 2.58
CA LEU A 37 -8.41 -16.34 3.27
C LEU A 37 -7.42 -17.04 2.33
N LYS A 38 -7.90 -17.89 1.42
CA LYS A 38 -7.06 -18.54 0.40
C LYS A 38 -6.43 -17.52 -0.55
N LEU A 39 -7.20 -16.56 -1.04
CA LEU A 39 -6.71 -15.45 -1.88
C LEU A 39 -5.67 -14.63 -1.15
N THR A 40 -5.94 -14.24 0.11
CA THR A 40 -4.98 -13.48 0.92
C THR A 40 -3.68 -14.25 1.12
N ARG A 41 -3.75 -15.55 1.41
CA ARG A 41 -2.58 -16.42 1.57
C ARG A 41 -1.79 -16.57 0.27
N TRP A 42 -2.48 -16.75 -0.86
CA TRP A 42 -1.85 -16.84 -2.18
C TRP A 42 -1.17 -15.52 -2.55
N TYR A 43 -1.84 -14.39 -2.32
CA TYR A 43 -1.29 -13.06 -2.54
C TYR A 43 -0.06 -12.80 -1.67
N ALA A 44 -0.11 -13.13 -0.38
CA ALA A 44 1.02 -12.98 0.54
C ALA A 44 2.20 -13.90 0.21
N ARG A 45 1.96 -15.06 -0.40
CA ARG A 45 3.01 -15.99 -0.80
C ARG A 45 3.59 -15.63 -2.16
N GLU A 46 2.79 -15.65 -3.22
CA GLU A 46 3.30 -15.44 -4.57
C GLU A 46 3.50 -13.96 -4.88
N HIS A 47 2.48 -13.12 -4.63
CA HIS A 47 2.51 -11.73 -5.11
C HIS A 47 3.48 -10.84 -4.33
N VAL A 48 3.59 -11.04 -3.01
CA VAL A 48 4.55 -10.32 -2.18
C VAL A 48 5.99 -10.75 -2.49
N LEU A 49 6.27 -12.05 -2.61
CA LEU A 49 7.64 -12.49 -2.92
C LEU A 49 8.07 -12.11 -4.33
N LEU A 50 7.18 -12.21 -5.33
CA LEU A 50 7.54 -11.96 -6.72
C LEU A 50 7.57 -10.47 -7.08
N CYS A 51 6.78 -9.63 -6.41
CA CYS A 51 6.65 -8.21 -6.76
C CYS A 51 7.24 -7.27 -5.70
N LEU A 52 6.91 -7.51 -4.42
CA LEU A 52 7.30 -6.61 -3.32
C LEU A 52 8.79 -6.73 -2.98
N VAL A 53 9.34 -7.94 -2.96
CA VAL A 53 10.78 -8.16 -2.66
C VAL A 53 11.66 -7.49 -3.73
N PRO A 54 11.49 -7.75 -5.05
CA PRO A 54 12.26 -7.03 -6.07
C PRO A 54 12.05 -5.51 -6.01
N ALA A 55 10.82 -5.04 -5.75
CA ALA A 55 10.55 -3.61 -5.62
C ALA A 55 11.31 -2.97 -4.46
N PHE A 56 11.39 -3.62 -3.29
CA PHE A 56 12.19 -3.14 -2.17
C PHE A 56 13.69 -3.13 -2.48
N PHE A 57 14.20 -4.13 -3.20
CA PHE A 57 15.58 -4.14 -3.66
C PHE A 57 15.87 -2.99 -4.64
N ILE A 58 14.98 -2.73 -5.60
CA ILE A 58 15.11 -1.61 -6.54
C ILE A 58 15.03 -0.28 -5.81
N ALA A 59 14.07 -0.10 -4.90
CA ALA A 59 13.96 1.11 -4.07
C ALA A 59 15.20 1.32 -3.21
N GLY A 60 15.75 0.25 -2.63
CA GLY A 60 17.01 0.24 -1.88
C GLY A 60 18.20 0.63 -2.76
N ALA A 61 18.31 0.04 -3.96
CA ALA A 61 19.35 0.37 -4.93
C ALA A 61 19.24 1.84 -5.39
N ILE A 62 18.05 2.32 -5.74
CA ILE A 62 17.81 3.73 -6.06
C ILE A 62 18.24 4.63 -4.90
N SER A 63 17.94 4.23 -3.66
CA SER A 63 18.45 4.96 -2.51
C SER A 63 19.98 4.97 -2.51
N VAL A 64 20.69 3.85 -2.61
CA VAL A 64 22.16 3.89 -2.53
C VAL A 64 22.82 4.60 -3.72
N PHE A 65 22.32 4.38 -4.94
CA PHE A 65 22.97 4.82 -6.18
C PHE A 65 22.51 6.19 -6.68
N VAL A 66 21.31 6.66 -6.34
CA VAL A 66 20.81 7.97 -6.80
C VAL A 66 21.11 9.04 -5.77
N SER A 67 21.92 10.03 -6.16
CA SER A 67 22.26 11.16 -5.28
C SER A 67 21.05 12.08 -5.06
N GLN A 68 20.90 12.59 -3.84
CA GLN A 68 19.85 13.55 -3.49
C GLN A 68 19.85 14.78 -4.41
N GLY A 69 21.02 15.21 -4.88
CA GLY A 69 21.14 16.33 -5.83
C GLY A 69 20.51 16.05 -7.21
N ALA A 70 20.60 14.81 -7.72
CA ALA A 70 19.92 14.43 -8.97
C ALA A 70 18.40 14.39 -8.78
N VAL A 71 17.92 13.87 -7.65
CA VAL A 71 16.49 13.84 -7.32
C VAL A 71 15.94 15.26 -7.21
N MET A 72 16.64 16.17 -6.52
CA MET A 72 16.22 17.57 -6.41
C MET A 72 16.23 18.33 -7.74
N LYS A 73 17.14 17.98 -8.66
CA LYS A 73 17.24 18.62 -9.98
C LYS A 73 16.09 18.25 -10.93
N TYR A 74 15.63 16.99 -10.89
CA TYR A 74 14.62 16.48 -11.84
C TYR A 74 13.23 16.29 -11.22
N LEU A 75 13.14 15.98 -9.93
CA LEU A 75 11.90 15.68 -9.18
C LEU A 75 11.72 16.56 -7.92
N GLY A 76 12.61 17.53 -7.68
CA GLY A 76 12.50 18.43 -6.53
C GLY A 76 11.42 19.51 -6.71
N PRO A 77 11.00 20.18 -5.62
CA PRO A 77 10.03 21.28 -5.65
C PRO A 77 10.47 22.50 -6.50
N GLN A 78 11.77 22.66 -6.77
CA GLN A 78 12.28 23.69 -7.68
C GLN A 78 12.44 23.20 -9.14
N ALA A 79 12.16 21.92 -9.45
CA ALA A 79 12.26 21.39 -10.80
C ALA A 79 11.12 21.90 -11.68
N SER A 80 11.40 22.20 -12.95
CA SER A 80 10.37 22.70 -13.87
C SER A 80 9.35 21.60 -14.17
N LYS A 81 8.05 21.93 -14.09
CA LYS A 81 6.95 20.97 -14.33
C LYS A 81 7.08 20.27 -15.68
N TRP A 82 7.60 20.97 -16.69
CA TRP A 82 7.86 20.43 -18.03
C TRP A 82 8.90 19.30 -18.08
N VAL A 83 9.83 19.23 -17.13
CA VAL A 83 10.85 18.18 -17.05
C VAL A 83 10.44 17.10 -16.05
N ALA A 84 9.83 17.50 -14.93
CA ALA A 84 9.40 16.55 -13.90
C ALA A 84 8.32 15.57 -14.40
N TYR A 85 7.33 16.07 -15.15
CA TYR A 85 6.21 15.26 -15.64
C TYR A 85 6.61 14.14 -16.61
N PRO A 86 7.40 14.38 -17.68
CA PRO A 86 7.80 13.32 -18.59
C PRO A 86 8.76 12.33 -17.93
N VAL A 87 9.65 12.77 -17.04
CA VAL A 87 10.56 11.89 -16.29
C VAL A 87 9.78 10.97 -15.35
N ALA A 88 8.80 11.51 -14.62
CA ALA A 88 7.92 10.71 -13.76
C ALA A 88 7.07 9.72 -14.57
N ALA A 89 6.53 10.15 -15.72
CA ALA A 89 5.76 9.28 -16.61
C ALA A 89 6.63 8.15 -17.17
N ALA A 90 7.83 8.45 -17.67
CA ALA A 90 8.76 7.43 -18.18
C ALA A 90 9.22 6.46 -17.08
N ALA A 91 9.50 6.95 -15.87
CA ALA A 91 9.84 6.09 -14.75
C ALA A 91 8.66 5.18 -14.36
N GLY A 92 7.44 5.71 -14.36
CA GLY A 92 6.21 4.95 -14.07
C GLY A 92 5.84 3.94 -15.16
N THR A 93 6.11 4.22 -16.44
CA THR A 93 5.83 3.26 -17.53
C THR A 93 6.83 2.12 -17.56
N ILE A 94 8.11 2.38 -17.28
CA ILE A 94 9.13 1.32 -17.15
C ILE A 94 8.82 0.43 -15.95
N LEU A 95 8.33 1.03 -14.86
CA LEU A 95 7.95 0.35 -13.63
C LEU A 95 6.44 0.11 -13.59
N ALA A 96 5.80 -0.28 -14.70
CA ALA A 96 4.37 -0.58 -14.72
C ALA A 96 4.05 -1.71 -13.74
N VAL A 97 3.68 -1.33 -12.51
CA VAL A 97 3.49 -2.25 -11.40
C VAL A 97 2.16 -2.02 -10.71
N CYS A 98 1.70 -3.01 -9.96
CA CYS A 98 0.50 -2.92 -9.14
C CYS A 98 0.66 -1.85 -8.04
N SER A 99 -0.46 -1.41 -7.46
CA SER A 99 -0.50 -0.37 -6.41
C SER A 99 0.44 -0.63 -5.22
N CYS A 100 0.74 -1.90 -4.99
CA CYS A 100 1.47 -2.48 -3.86
C CYS A 100 2.97 -2.14 -3.89
N THR A 101 3.52 -1.93 -5.08
CA THR A 101 4.95 -1.70 -5.33
C THR A 101 5.27 -0.25 -5.68
N VAL A 102 4.25 0.53 -6.06
CA VAL A 102 4.36 1.99 -6.20
C VAL A 102 4.72 2.62 -4.85
N LEU A 103 4.06 2.20 -3.77
CA LEU A 103 4.29 2.69 -2.42
C LEU A 103 5.76 2.62 -1.94
N PRO A 104 6.45 1.46 -1.96
CA PRO A 104 7.85 1.36 -1.51
C PRO A 104 8.82 2.13 -2.41
N LEU A 105 8.57 2.16 -3.73
CA LEU A 105 9.38 2.93 -4.68
C LEU A 105 9.28 4.44 -4.41
N PHE A 106 8.04 4.96 -4.27
CA PHE A 106 7.81 6.35 -3.92
C PHE A 106 8.37 6.69 -2.54
N ALA A 107 8.24 5.80 -1.55
CA ALA A 107 8.85 6.01 -0.23
C ALA A 107 10.38 6.14 -0.32
N GLY A 108 11.04 5.35 -1.17
CA GLY A 108 12.48 5.44 -1.42
C GLY A 108 12.89 6.76 -2.07
N ILE A 109 12.16 7.18 -3.11
CA ILE A 109 12.42 8.43 -3.85
C ILE A 109 12.09 9.66 -2.97
N HIS A 110 10.99 9.62 -2.21
CA HIS A 110 10.58 10.71 -1.32
C HIS A 110 11.55 10.90 -0.15
N LYS A 111 12.13 9.82 0.41
CA LYS A 111 13.23 9.93 1.39
C LYS A 111 14.45 10.67 0.86
N ARG A 112 14.57 10.88 -0.46
CA ARG A 112 15.62 11.66 -1.12
C ARG A 112 15.18 13.06 -1.55
N GLY A 113 14.06 13.55 -1.02
CA GLY A 113 13.65 14.96 -1.18
C GLY A 113 12.83 15.25 -2.43
N ALA A 114 12.36 14.22 -3.16
CA ALA A 114 11.40 14.44 -4.24
C ALA A 114 10.11 15.10 -3.70
N GLY A 115 9.65 16.15 -4.37
CA GLY A 115 8.40 16.81 -4.06
C GLY A 115 7.21 15.90 -4.37
N LEU A 116 6.24 15.84 -3.45
CA LEU A 116 4.95 15.19 -3.70
C LEU A 116 4.04 16.20 -4.44
N GLY A 117 4.40 16.52 -5.69
CA GLY A 117 3.68 17.47 -6.54
C GLY A 117 4.13 18.92 -6.43
#